data_AF-A0A955WSZ7-F1
#
_entry.id   AF-A0A955WSZ7-F1
#
_cell.length_a   1.000
_cell.length_b   1.000
_cell.length_c   1.000
_cell.angle_alpha   90.00
_cell.angle_beta   90.00
_cell.angle_gamma   90.00
#
_symmetry.space_group_name_H-M   'P 1'
#
loop_
_entity.id
_entity.type
_entity.pdbx_description
1 polymer ?
#
loop_
_entity_poly.entity_id
_entity_poly.type
_entity_poly.pdbx_seq_one_letter_code
_entity_poly.pdbx_strand_id
1 'polypeptide(L)'
;MRASSALLWLTVLGLAGCSTTDPEQAGSGETLGLTLGALTVTSVLPGTEVRVEGTGFLPGMAFEAAVVGQISGTPIELPVAVERLDDVSVQVRFVPEAVQGVPEGDLTGVLKVEGRLGSAAGRAETGVVAPLMHAVVPEFDRMANAVFPQSPAELRGRGFIGGSEGRTLLVMTGTYTREADGVTRRLGTEAEAQPPANVQGWLRDRAEVLFDPSWVGHEPGAIEAEVRLVNEGQGWTRESLPVDVVLSVLPPTVGRVETTRASRGEAVRITGNGFLGASSGGSTVLRLTGRFQPAAGGEPVELGAGGLELDPVWESGQSLVFSMRVNYAVRGAQCLSDDLGATPGLLDGAVTPVTVRQGQVVEGDAYPLRFQILPPKQVIYLRFLPSFTDSLRLFGLRNVSALVRRRIVEVVERDYAGINLEVRDTQPDDWLEYSTVEIGGPDPNEQGLFGLDNTAGLDSCNNRLDDLLAGRNAESGSYGGIFVESFLVLSATRGVPNELNDERLPGGATAGEVFDEIFDPVIAEPVATDEFPGGSRHAVIDRAINTLGNLVGNTVTHEIGHSLGLPVAPGCGMYHNAPGPQQIMDCGVDRPFSERAELEAGGHAVWTPENRAYLERILPLE
;
A
#
# COMPACT_ATOMS: atom_id res chain seq x y z
N MET A 1 11.44 -5.28 -53.46
CA MET A 1 10.15 -6.00 -53.53
C MET A 1 10.28 -7.34 -52.80
N ARG A 2 10.06 -7.33 -51.49
CA ARG A 2 9.79 -8.51 -50.66
C ARG A 2 8.85 -8.04 -49.57
N ALA A 3 7.72 -8.74 -49.45
CA ALA A 3 6.64 -8.45 -48.54
C ALA A 3 7.06 -8.78 -47.11
N SER A 4 6.82 -7.85 -46.18
CA SER A 4 6.85 -8.12 -44.74
C SER A 4 5.40 -8.19 -44.26
N SER A 5 5.02 -9.37 -43.79
CA SER A 5 3.73 -9.66 -43.20
C SER A 5 3.60 -8.97 -41.84
N ALA A 6 2.66 -8.04 -41.71
CA ALA A 6 2.22 -7.52 -40.42
C ALA A 6 1.15 -8.47 -39.85
N LEU A 7 1.47 -9.13 -38.74
CA LEU A 7 0.54 -9.93 -37.97
C LEU A 7 -0.25 -8.97 -37.05
N LEU A 8 -1.52 -8.73 -37.38
CA LEU A 8 -2.46 -7.96 -36.56
C LEU A 8 -2.93 -8.86 -35.40
N TRP A 9 -2.53 -8.54 -34.17
CA TRP A 9 -3.15 -9.12 -32.98
C TRP A 9 -4.41 -8.32 -32.63
N LEU A 10 -5.57 -8.94 -32.78
CA LEU A 10 -6.84 -8.42 -32.25
C LEU A 10 -6.91 -8.80 -30.76
N THR A 11 -6.74 -7.82 -29.89
CA THR A 11 -7.05 -7.94 -28.47
C THR A 11 -8.56 -7.75 -28.28
N VAL A 12 -9.26 -8.81 -27.90
CA VAL A 12 -10.65 -8.74 -27.44
C VAL A 12 -10.61 -8.29 -25.97
N LEU A 13 -10.98 -7.03 -25.73
CA LEU A 13 -11.26 -6.52 -24.38
C LEU A 13 -12.59 -7.12 -23.90
N GLY A 14 -12.50 -8.13 -23.03
CA GLY A 14 -13.63 -8.56 -22.21
C GLY A 14 -13.83 -7.56 -21.08
N LEU A 15 -14.97 -6.88 -21.08
CA LEU A 15 -15.46 -6.06 -19.96
C LEU A 15 -15.79 -7.00 -18.79
N ALA A 16 -14.93 -7.07 -17.78
CA ALA A 16 -15.27 -7.63 -16.48
C ALA A 16 -15.98 -6.55 -15.65
N GLY A 17 -17.30 -6.65 -15.55
CA GLY A 17 -18.07 -5.86 -14.59
C GLY A 17 -17.91 -6.49 -13.20
N CYS A 18 -17.28 -5.77 -12.27
CA CYS A 18 -17.32 -6.12 -10.85
C CYS A 18 -18.69 -5.72 -10.29
N SER A 19 -19.67 -6.63 -10.34
CA SER A 19 -20.83 -6.55 -9.47
C SER A 19 -20.45 -7.16 -8.13
N THR A 20 -20.45 -6.36 -7.05
CA THR A 20 -20.52 -6.87 -5.69
C THR A 20 -21.93 -7.43 -5.48
N THR A 21 -22.14 -8.66 -5.91
CA THR A 21 -23.31 -9.45 -5.55
C THR A 21 -23.20 -9.80 -4.07
N ASP A 22 -24.26 -9.52 -3.31
CA ASP A 22 -24.51 -10.17 -2.01
C ASP A 22 -24.22 -11.68 -2.11
N PRO A 23 -23.73 -12.33 -1.05
CA PRO A 23 -23.41 -13.75 -1.09
C PRO A 23 -24.63 -14.53 -1.56
N GLU A 24 -24.54 -15.11 -2.77
CA GLU A 24 -25.57 -15.95 -3.36
C GLU A 24 -26.00 -17.00 -2.34
N GLN A 25 -27.24 -16.89 -1.86
CA GLN A 25 -27.87 -17.98 -1.12
C GLN A 25 -28.16 -19.10 -2.12
N ALA A 26 -27.34 -20.15 -2.09
CA ALA A 26 -27.56 -21.36 -2.88
C ALA A 26 -28.97 -21.92 -2.67
N GLY A 27 -29.63 -22.31 -3.76
CA GLY A 27 -30.97 -22.88 -3.73
C GLY A 27 -31.01 -24.22 -3.00
N SER A 28 -32.13 -24.56 -2.37
CA SER A 28 -32.26 -25.80 -1.61
C SER A 28 -32.08 -27.03 -2.52
N GLY A 29 -31.02 -27.82 -2.31
CA GLY A 29 -30.75 -29.08 -3.03
C GLY A 29 -29.79 -28.98 -4.21
N GLU A 30 -29.10 -27.85 -4.42
CA GLU A 30 -28.06 -27.74 -5.44
C GLU A 30 -26.79 -28.54 -5.06
N THR A 31 -26.22 -29.24 -6.05
CA THR A 31 -24.94 -29.93 -5.89
C THR A 31 -23.81 -28.95 -6.22
N LEU A 32 -22.89 -28.73 -5.27
CA LEU A 32 -21.73 -27.86 -5.50
C LEU A 32 -20.72 -28.59 -6.41
N GLY A 33 -20.30 -27.94 -7.49
CA GLY A 33 -19.30 -28.44 -8.43
C GLY A 33 -17.88 -28.35 -7.86
N LEU A 34 -17.56 -29.16 -6.85
CA LEU A 34 -16.25 -29.19 -6.22
C LEU A 34 -15.27 -30.03 -7.05
N THR A 35 -14.06 -29.53 -7.28
CA THR A 35 -12.97 -30.31 -7.90
C THR A 35 -11.66 -30.10 -7.16
N LEU A 36 -10.83 -31.14 -7.08
CA LEU A 36 -9.46 -31.05 -6.54
C LEU A 36 -8.45 -31.35 -7.65
N GLY A 37 -7.38 -30.57 -7.68
CA GLY A 37 -6.17 -30.83 -8.42
C GLY A 37 -5.33 -31.94 -7.79
N ALA A 38 -4.18 -32.24 -8.39
CA ALA A 38 -3.27 -33.24 -7.87
C ALA A 38 -2.67 -32.81 -6.53
N LEU A 39 -2.77 -33.66 -5.50
CA LEU A 39 -2.09 -33.44 -4.23
C LEU A 39 -0.64 -33.90 -4.35
N THR A 40 0.30 -32.96 -4.28
CA THR A 40 1.74 -33.25 -4.32
C THR A 40 2.35 -33.05 -2.95
N VAL A 41 2.86 -34.11 -2.34
CA VAL A 41 3.54 -34.06 -1.03
C VAL A 41 4.68 -35.08 -1.03
N THR A 42 5.87 -34.69 -0.56
CA THR A 42 7.04 -35.57 -0.53
C THR A 42 7.02 -36.54 0.64
N SER A 43 6.42 -36.14 1.75
CA SER A 43 6.19 -36.99 2.93
C SER A 43 5.17 -36.35 3.88
N VAL A 44 4.39 -37.18 4.57
CA VAL A 44 3.39 -36.73 5.55
C VAL A 44 3.97 -36.86 6.97
N LEU A 45 3.94 -35.76 7.71
CA LEU A 45 4.28 -35.66 9.13
C LEU A 45 3.04 -35.21 9.92
N PRO A 46 3.02 -35.40 11.25
CA PRO A 46 2.03 -34.75 12.10
C PRO A 46 2.04 -33.23 11.86
N GLY A 47 0.91 -32.67 11.44
CA GLY A 47 0.78 -31.24 11.15
C GLY A 47 1.11 -30.83 9.71
N THR A 48 1.40 -31.77 8.80
CA THR A 48 1.72 -31.40 7.40
C THR A 48 0.60 -30.61 6.74
N GLU A 49 0.98 -29.49 6.11
CA GLU A 49 0.08 -28.60 5.39
C GLU A 49 0.42 -28.62 3.89
N VAL A 50 -0.59 -28.86 3.07
CA VAL A 50 -0.46 -28.92 1.60
C VAL A 50 -1.54 -28.05 0.97
N ARG A 51 -1.13 -27.12 0.11
CA ARG A 51 -2.08 -26.38 -0.73
C ARG A 51 -2.54 -27.29 -1.87
N VAL A 52 -3.85 -27.41 -2.05
CA VAL A 52 -4.48 -28.15 -3.14
C VAL A 52 -5.29 -27.17 -3.96
N GLU A 53 -4.93 -27.03 -5.23
CA GLU A 53 -5.70 -26.24 -6.20
C GLU A 53 -7.01 -26.97 -6.56
N GLY A 54 -8.01 -26.23 -7.00
CA GLY A 54 -9.32 -26.78 -7.31
C GLY A 54 -10.31 -25.71 -7.76
N THR A 55 -11.59 -26.06 -7.78
CA THR A 55 -12.68 -25.13 -8.07
C THR A 55 -13.89 -25.46 -7.21
N GLY A 56 -14.78 -24.47 -7.04
CA GLY A 56 -16.01 -24.64 -6.26
C GLY A 56 -15.85 -24.38 -4.76
N PHE A 57 -14.80 -23.67 -4.33
CA PHE A 57 -14.57 -23.29 -2.94
C PHE A 57 -15.21 -21.93 -2.63
N LEU A 58 -16.45 -21.95 -2.13
CA LEU A 58 -17.20 -20.73 -1.84
C LEU A 58 -16.93 -20.21 -0.41
N PRO A 59 -16.97 -18.88 -0.19
CA PRO A 59 -16.92 -18.29 1.15
C PRO A 59 -18.01 -18.88 2.08
N GLY A 60 -17.64 -19.19 3.33
CA GLY A 60 -18.58 -19.71 4.33
C GLY A 60 -18.87 -21.21 4.25
N MET A 61 -18.22 -21.96 3.34
CA MET A 61 -18.32 -23.42 3.30
C MET A 61 -17.67 -24.08 4.52
N ALA A 62 -18.31 -25.12 5.04
CA ALA A 62 -17.72 -26.05 6.00
C ALA A 62 -17.20 -27.30 5.27
N PHE A 63 -16.02 -27.79 5.65
CA PHE A 63 -15.39 -28.95 5.02
C PHE A 63 -15.25 -30.12 6.00
N GLU A 64 -15.57 -31.32 5.54
CA GLU A 64 -15.24 -32.60 6.17
C GLU A 64 -14.28 -33.36 5.21
N ALA A 65 -13.14 -33.83 5.70
CA ALA A 65 -12.17 -34.49 4.84
C ALA A 65 -11.37 -35.59 5.55
N ALA A 66 -11.01 -36.61 4.77
CA ALA A 66 -10.15 -37.70 5.22
C ALA A 66 -9.38 -38.30 4.03
N VAL A 67 -8.17 -38.81 4.32
CA VAL A 67 -7.46 -39.70 3.40
C VAL A 67 -7.89 -41.13 3.67
N VAL A 68 -8.51 -41.76 2.68
CA VAL A 68 -8.94 -43.16 2.75
C VAL A 68 -8.02 -43.99 1.86
N GLY A 69 -7.38 -45.01 2.43
CA GLY A 69 -6.40 -45.79 1.69
C GLY A 69 -5.73 -46.85 2.55
N GLN A 70 -4.42 -47.01 2.37
CA GLN A 70 -3.60 -47.94 3.10
C GLN A 70 -2.22 -47.36 3.42
N ILE A 71 -1.64 -47.82 4.52
CA ILE A 71 -0.22 -47.63 4.85
C ILE A 71 0.44 -48.99 4.87
N SER A 72 1.42 -49.21 3.99
CA SER A 72 2.14 -50.50 3.89
C SER A 72 1.20 -51.72 3.82
N GLY A 73 0.06 -51.59 3.14
CA GLY A 73 -0.96 -52.64 2.99
C GLY A 73 -2.02 -52.72 4.11
N THR A 74 -1.90 -51.92 5.17
CA THR A 74 -2.91 -51.83 6.24
C THR A 74 -3.93 -50.75 5.92
N PRO A 75 -5.24 -51.04 5.85
CA PRO A 75 -6.27 -50.04 5.59
C PRO A 75 -6.30 -48.94 6.64
N ILE A 76 -6.48 -47.69 6.21
CA ILE A 76 -6.58 -46.52 7.07
C ILE A 76 -7.67 -45.54 6.61
N GLU A 77 -8.18 -44.79 7.56
CA GLU A 77 -8.97 -43.57 7.35
C GLU A 77 -8.37 -42.49 8.25
N LEU A 78 -7.67 -41.54 7.63
CA LEU A 78 -6.90 -40.52 8.31
C LEU A 78 -7.63 -39.17 8.18
N PRO A 79 -8.27 -38.65 9.25
CA PRO A 79 -8.93 -37.36 9.18
C PRO A 79 -7.92 -36.23 8.91
N VAL A 80 -8.33 -35.28 8.07
CA VAL A 80 -7.56 -34.08 7.74
C VAL A 80 -8.45 -32.84 7.90
N ALA A 81 -7.86 -31.71 8.27
CA ALA A 81 -8.55 -30.43 8.28
C ALA A 81 -8.40 -29.76 6.90
N VAL A 82 -9.44 -29.08 6.45
CA VAL A 82 -9.43 -28.34 5.19
C VAL A 82 -9.90 -26.91 5.44
N GLU A 83 -9.08 -25.95 5.04
CA GLU A 83 -9.37 -24.53 5.14
C GLU A 83 -9.35 -23.89 3.75
N ARG A 84 -10.34 -23.05 3.46
CA ARG A 84 -10.37 -22.29 2.19
C ARG A 84 -9.35 -21.16 2.26
N LEU A 85 -8.43 -21.12 1.30
CA LEU A 85 -7.54 -19.98 1.11
C LEU A 85 -8.19 -18.92 0.22
N ASP A 86 -8.70 -19.36 -0.93
CA ASP A 86 -9.35 -18.53 -1.95
C ASP A 86 -10.36 -19.37 -2.76
N ASP A 87 -10.89 -18.82 -3.86
CA ASP A 87 -11.90 -19.49 -4.68
C ASP A 87 -11.34 -20.68 -5.50
N VAL A 88 -10.01 -20.80 -5.59
CA VAL A 88 -9.32 -21.79 -6.43
C VAL A 88 -8.37 -22.69 -5.64
N SER A 89 -8.31 -22.57 -4.32
CA SER A 89 -7.43 -23.39 -3.50
C SER A 89 -7.86 -23.53 -2.06
N VAL A 90 -7.51 -24.69 -1.50
CA VAL A 90 -7.67 -25.03 -0.09
C VAL A 90 -6.32 -25.43 0.50
N GLN A 91 -6.17 -25.22 1.81
CA GLN A 91 -5.10 -25.79 2.60
C GLN A 91 -5.61 -27.08 3.26
N VAL A 92 -4.94 -28.20 2.98
CA VAL A 92 -5.19 -29.49 3.62
C VAL A 92 -4.15 -29.70 4.70
N ARG A 93 -4.58 -29.86 5.95
CA ARG A 93 -3.71 -30.10 7.10
C ARG A 93 -3.93 -31.51 7.66
N PHE A 94 -2.87 -32.30 7.70
CA PHE A 94 -2.85 -33.61 8.32
C PHE A 94 -2.85 -33.45 9.85
N VAL A 95 -3.94 -33.88 10.50
CA VAL A 95 -4.16 -33.66 11.94
C VAL A 95 -3.11 -34.43 12.75
N PRO A 96 -2.34 -33.77 13.64
CA PRO A 96 -1.21 -34.40 14.32
C PRO A 96 -1.56 -35.68 15.07
N GLU A 97 -2.65 -35.66 15.85
CA GLU A 97 -3.09 -36.81 16.66
C GLU A 97 -3.52 -37.99 15.78
N ALA A 98 -4.06 -37.70 14.60
CA ALA A 98 -4.51 -38.72 13.66
C ALA A 98 -3.31 -39.39 12.97
N VAL A 99 -2.31 -38.60 12.56
CA VAL A 99 -1.08 -39.11 11.95
C VAL A 99 -0.30 -39.95 12.95
N GLN A 100 -0.18 -39.50 14.20
CA GLN A 100 0.51 -40.26 15.26
C GLN A 100 -0.24 -41.55 15.67
N GLY A 101 -1.54 -41.63 15.38
CA GLY A 101 -2.38 -42.79 15.71
C GLY A 101 -2.24 -43.97 14.73
N VAL A 102 -1.54 -43.79 13.62
CA VAL A 102 -1.33 -44.82 12.58
C VAL A 102 0.15 -45.22 12.50
N PRO A 103 0.51 -46.41 11.98
CA PRO A 103 1.91 -46.77 11.81
C PRO A 103 2.58 -45.96 10.69
N GLU A 104 3.90 -45.78 10.77
CA GLU A 104 4.70 -45.23 9.67
C GLU A 104 4.74 -46.19 8.46
N GLY A 105 4.92 -45.65 7.26
CA GLY A 105 5.04 -46.42 6.03
C GLY A 105 4.56 -45.70 4.78
N ASP A 106 4.51 -46.42 3.66
CA ASP A 106 4.07 -45.84 2.39
C ASP A 106 2.54 -45.66 2.40
N LEU A 107 2.08 -44.41 2.51
CA LEU A 107 0.68 -44.02 2.39
C LEU A 107 0.31 -44.00 0.91
N THR A 108 -0.69 -44.80 0.54
CA THR A 108 -1.33 -44.78 -0.77
C THR A 108 -2.84 -44.72 -0.56
N GLY A 109 -3.49 -43.68 -1.07
CA GLY A 109 -4.92 -43.49 -0.87
C GLY A 109 -5.50 -42.38 -1.71
N VAL A 110 -6.70 -41.95 -1.31
CA VAL A 110 -7.43 -40.87 -1.93
C VAL A 110 -7.86 -39.91 -0.83
N LEU A 111 -7.50 -38.63 -0.98
CA LEU A 111 -8.07 -37.55 -0.19
C LEU A 111 -9.50 -37.33 -0.67
N LYS A 112 -10.46 -37.47 0.25
CA LYS A 112 -11.87 -37.17 0.02
C LYS A 112 -12.23 -35.91 0.77
N VAL A 113 -12.81 -34.93 0.08
CA VAL A 113 -13.29 -33.67 0.64
C VAL A 113 -14.78 -33.54 0.35
N GLU A 114 -15.57 -33.35 1.39
CA GLU A 114 -16.98 -32.97 1.31
C GLU A 114 -17.14 -31.54 1.82
N GLY A 115 -17.69 -30.66 1.00
CA GLY A 115 -17.96 -29.27 1.34
C GLY A 115 -19.46 -29.00 1.42
N ARG A 116 -19.90 -28.22 2.41
CA ARG A 116 -21.31 -27.85 2.61
C ARG A 116 -21.49 -26.34 2.75
N LEU A 117 -22.49 -25.78 2.06
CA LEU A 117 -22.94 -24.38 2.18
C LEU A 117 -24.46 -24.36 2.35
N GLY A 118 -24.94 -24.12 3.57
CA GLY A 118 -26.37 -24.26 3.87
C GLY A 118 -26.85 -25.69 3.64
N SER A 119 -27.74 -25.88 2.65
CA SER A 119 -28.24 -27.20 2.24
C SER A 119 -27.55 -27.79 1.00
N ALA A 120 -26.71 -27.00 0.33
CA ALA A 120 -25.93 -27.44 -0.81
C ALA A 120 -24.69 -28.21 -0.34
N ALA A 121 -24.34 -29.28 -1.05
CA ALA A 121 -23.16 -30.09 -0.76
C ALA A 121 -22.42 -30.48 -2.04
N GLY A 122 -21.10 -30.56 -1.96
CA GLY A 122 -20.23 -31.01 -3.04
C GLY A 122 -19.18 -31.99 -2.52
N ARG A 123 -18.69 -32.86 -3.39
CA ARG A 123 -17.64 -33.83 -3.08
C ARG A 123 -16.57 -33.80 -4.15
N ALA A 124 -15.32 -33.89 -3.73
CA ALA A 124 -14.19 -34.01 -4.61
C ALA A 124 -13.15 -34.96 -4.03
N GLU A 125 -12.34 -35.55 -4.90
CA GLU A 125 -11.33 -36.50 -4.50
C GLU A 125 -10.05 -36.37 -5.34
N THR A 126 -8.91 -36.66 -4.73
CA THR A 126 -7.61 -36.64 -5.41
C THR A 126 -6.67 -37.69 -4.80
N GLY A 127 -5.78 -38.26 -5.61
CA GLY A 127 -4.85 -39.30 -5.17
C GLY A 127 -3.78 -38.76 -4.21
N VAL A 128 -3.39 -39.58 -3.23
CA VAL A 128 -2.31 -39.29 -2.28
C VAL A 128 -1.33 -40.45 -2.28
N VAL A 129 -0.07 -40.17 -2.58
CA VAL A 129 1.03 -41.13 -2.49
C VAL A 129 2.23 -40.45 -1.86
N ALA A 130 2.60 -40.85 -0.65
CA ALA A 130 3.75 -40.34 0.07
C ALA A 130 4.12 -41.26 1.23
N PRO A 131 5.38 -41.29 1.70
CA PRO A 131 5.70 -41.90 2.98
C PRO A 131 5.09 -41.08 4.13
N LEU A 132 4.44 -41.75 5.07
CA LEU A 132 4.00 -41.20 6.35
C LEU A 132 5.05 -41.53 7.42
N MET A 133 5.49 -40.50 8.13
CA MET A 133 6.53 -40.57 9.16
C MET A 133 6.05 -39.83 10.41
N HIS A 134 6.55 -40.18 11.59
CA HIS A 134 6.27 -39.46 12.83
C HIS A 134 7.38 -38.47 13.18
N ALA A 135 8.60 -38.70 12.69
CA ALA A 135 9.74 -37.83 12.83
C ALA A 135 10.61 -37.86 11.57
N VAL A 136 11.30 -36.76 11.27
CA VAL A 136 12.23 -36.67 10.14
C VAL A 136 13.57 -36.16 10.61
N VAL A 137 14.63 -36.88 10.24
CA VAL A 137 16.02 -36.41 10.42
C VAL A 137 16.33 -35.45 9.29
N PRO A 138 16.74 -34.20 9.57
CA PRO A 138 17.14 -33.30 8.50
C PRO A 138 18.48 -33.76 7.91
N GLU A 139 18.62 -33.63 6.60
CA GLU A 139 19.91 -33.76 5.91
C GLU A 139 20.35 -32.36 5.49
N PHE A 140 21.58 -31.97 5.84
CA PHE A 140 22.17 -30.72 5.40
C PHE A 140 23.21 -30.99 4.32
N ASP A 141 23.06 -30.37 3.15
CA ASP A 141 24.01 -30.48 2.04
C ASP A 141 24.94 -29.28 2.03
N ARG A 142 24.37 -28.07 1.95
CA ARG A 142 25.14 -26.83 1.89
C ARG A 142 24.33 -25.60 2.24
N MET A 143 25.04 -24.52 2.56
CA MET A 143 24.53 -23.15 2.66
C MET A 143 25.16 -22.30 1.56
N ALA A 144 24.54 -21.17 1.23
CA ALA A 144 25.17 -20.16 0.37
C ALA A 144 26.54 -19.73 0.94
N ASN A 145 27.59 -19.79 0.11
CA ASN A 145 28.95 -19.41 0.53
C ASN A 145 29.13 -17.90 0.75
N ALA A 146 28.17 -17.09 0.31
CA ALA A 146 28.15 -15.65 0.51
C ALA A 146 26.87 -15.29 1.27
N VAL A 147 27.03 -14.54 2.34
CA VAL A 147 25.93 -14.10 3.21
C VAL A 147 25.99 -12.59 3.38
N PHE A 148 24.81 -11.99 3.50
CA PHE A 148 24.67 -10.57 3.74
C PHE A 148 23.88 -10.36 5.04
N PRO A 149 24.28 -9.41 5.89
CA PRO A 149 23.51 -9.03 7.07
C PRO A 149 22.03 -8.77 6.74
N GLN A 150 21.12 -9.27 7.58
CA GLN A 150 19.67 -9.11 7.44
C GLN A 150 19.09 -9.64 6.11
N SER A 151 19.83 -10.44 5.36
CA SER A 151 19.36 -11.06 4.12
C SER A 151 19.15 -12.57 4.33
N PRO A 152 18.14 -13.18 3.70
CA PRO A 152 17.96 -14.63 3.71
C PRO A 152 19.16 -15.34 3.05
N ALA A 153 19.66 -16.38 3.71
CA ALA A 153 20.66 -17.29 3.16
C ALA A 153 20.00 -18.65 2.85
N GLU A 154 20.10 -19.08 1.59
CA GLU A 154 19.54 -20.38 1.16
C GLU A 154 20.31 -21.52 1.84
N LEU A 155 19.55 -22.42 2.45
CA LEU A 155 19.96 -23.74 2.93
C LEU A 155 19.45 -24.79 1.94
N ARG A 156 20.32 -25.74 1.57
CA ARG A 156 19.95 -26.90 0.77
C ARG A 156 20.15 -28.18 1.55
N GLY A 157 19.22 -29.10 1.39
CA GLY A 157 19.16 -30.29 2.20
C GLY A 157 17.90 -31.09 1.94
N ARG A 158 17.46 -31.84 2.94
CA ARG A 158 16.18 -32.55 2.94
C ARG A 158 15.58 -32.57 4.34
N GLY A 159 14.27 -32.74 4.41
CA GLY A 159 13.57 -32.95 5.68
C GLY A 159 13.47 -31.69 6.54
N PHE A 160 13.57 -30.49 5.96
CA PHE A 160 13.22 -29.26 6.67
C PHE A 160 11.73 -29.27 7.06
N ILE A 161 11.39 -28.77 8.25
CA ILE A 161 10.02 -28.70 8.77
C ILE A 161 9.71 -27.28 9.23
N GLY A 162 8.41 -26.94 9.30
CA GLY A 162 7.95 -25.59 9.65
C GLY A 162 6.45 -25.56 9.93
N GLY A 163 5.97 -24.43 10.48
CA GLY A 163 4.55 -24.23 10.77
C GLY A 163 3.98 -25.27 11.73
N SER A 164 2.91 -25.95 11.32
CA SER A 164 2.23 -26.96 12.15
C SER A 164 3.03 -28.25 12.36
N GLU A 165 4.08 -28.51 11.57
CA GLU A 165 4.95 -29.69 11.71
C GLU A 165 5.97 -29.55 12.86
N GLY A 166 6.21 -28.31 13.30
CA GLY A 166 7.33 -27.95 14.17
C GLY A 166 8.23 -26.92 13.51
N ARG A 167 9.53 -26.97 13.82
CA ARG A 167 10.53 -26.04 13.28
C ARG A 167 11.87 -26.70 13.02
N THR A 168 12.57 -26.23 11.99
CA THR A 168 13.99 -26.54 11.78
C THR A 168 14.84 -25.39 12.29
N LEU A 169 15.84 -25.70 13.11
CA LEU A 169 16.83 -24.78 13.61
C LEU A 169 18.17 -25.06 12.94
N LEU A 170 18.80 -24.03 12.39
CA LEU A 170 20.21 -24.05 12.03
C LEU A 170 21.02 -23.74 13.29
N VAL A 171 21.92 -24.65 13.67
CA VAL A 171 22.89 -24.45 14.75
C VAL A 171 24.27 -24.36 14.12
N MET A 172 24.94 -23.23 14.33
CA MET A 172 26.24 -22.94 13.74
C MET A 172 27.25 -22.56 14.82
N THR A 173 28.38 -23.26 14.85
CA THR A 173 29.48 -22.98 15.79
C THR A 173 30.81 -22.92 15.07
N GLY A 174 31.61 -21.89 15.33
CA GLY A 174 32.86 -21.70 14.62
C GLY A 174 33.57 -20.41 15.00
N THR A 175 34.23 -19.82 14.02
CA THR A 175 34.94 -18.55 14.15
C THR A 175 34.63 -17.63 12.99
N TYR A 176 34.49 -16.34 13.30
CA TYR A 176 34.43 -15.26 12.33
C TYR A 176 35.74 -14.47 12.39
N THR A 177 36.35 -14.25 11.24
CA THR A 177 37.56 -13.43 11.07
C THR A 177 37.23 -12.23 10.21
N ARG A 178 37.30 -11.03 10.80
CA ARG A 178 37.02 -9.78 10.11
C ARG A 178 38.11 -9.45 9.10
N GLU A 179 37.72 -9.01 7.90
CA GLU A 179 38.65 -8.72 6.82
C GLU A 179 39.55 -7.51 7.12
N ALA A 180 38.98 -6.45 7.71
CA ALA A 180 39.67 -5.17 7.92
C ALA A 180 40.95 -5.25 8.78
N ASP A 181 40.98 -6.14 9.78
CA ASP A 181 42.09 -6.23 10.74
C ASP A 181 42.45 -7.66 11.18
N GLY A 182 41.79 -8.68 10.64
CA GLY A 182 42.03 -10.08 10.99
C GLY A 182 41.56 -10.47 12.39
N VAL A 183 40.84 -9.61 13.12
CA VAL A 183 40.34 -9.93 14.45
C VAL A 183 39.34 -11.07 14.35
N THR A 184 39.59 -12.12 15.13
CA THR A 184 38.77 -13.33 15.15
C THR A 184 37.88 -13.37 16.40
N ARG A 185 36.62 -13.78 16.22
CA ARG A 185 35.62 -13.95 17.29
C ARG A 185 35.02 -15.34 17.21
N ARG A 186 34.66 -15.90 18.36
CA ARG A 186 33.92 -17.16 18.42
C ARG A 186 32.48 -16.92 17.97
N LEU A 187 32.00 -17.79 17.10
CA LEU A 187 30.61 -17.85 16.64
C LEU A 187 29.92 -19.03 17.32
N GLY A 188 28.72 -18.78 17.83
CA GLY A 188 27.81 -19.79 18.33
C GLY A 188 26.40 -19.25 18.25
N THR A 189 25.62 -19.76 17.31
CA THR A 189 24.29 -19.25 17.03
C THR A 189 23.31 -20.37 16.72
N GLU A 190 22.05 -20.06 16.94
CA GLU A 190 20.90 -20.88 16.60
C GLU A 190 19.87 -19.97 15.93
N ALA A 191 19.32 -20.42 14.80
CA ALA A 191 18.39 -19.64 14.02
C ALA A 191 17.35 -20.52 13.36
N GLU A 192 16.10 -20.07 13.37
CA GLU A 192 15.02 -20.79 12.73
C GLU A 192 15.13 -20.69 11.21
N ALA A 193 15.10 -21.84 10.54
CA ALA A 193 15.06 -21.95 9.10
C ALA A 193 13.59 -21.97 8.65
N GLN A 194 13.25 -21.09 7.71
CA GLN A 194 11.91 -20.93 7.19
C GLN A 194 11.79 -21.46 5.76
N PRO A 195 10.60 -21.85 5.31
CA PRO A 195 10.36 -22.11 3.90
C PRO A 195 10.71 -20.85 3.08
N PRO A 196 11.32 -20.98 1.89
CA PRO A 196 11.56 -19.82 1.04
C PRO A 196 10.22 -19.13 0.70
N ALA A 197 10.17 -17.79 0.85
CA ALA A 197 8.91 -17.03 0.76
C ALA A 197 8.15 -17.20 -0.58
N ASN A 198 8.87 -17.58 -1.65
CA ASN A 198 8.33 -17.71 -3.01
C ASN A 198 8.06 -19.16 -3.46
N VAL A 199 8.14 -20.14 -2.55
CA VAL A 199 7.93 -21.55 -2.90
C VAL A 199 6.57 -22.03 -2.42
N GLN A 200 5.64 -22.21 -3.38
CA GLN A 200 4.41 -22.95 -3.13
C GLN A 200 4.70 -24.45 -3.11
N GLY A 201 4.05 -25.20 -2.21
CA GLY A 201 4.20 -26.65 -2.14
C GLY A 201 5.61 -27.07 -1.69
N TRP A 202 6.06 -26.50 -0.57
CA TRP A 202 7.40 -26.70 -0.03
C TRP A 202 7.79 -28.18 0.06
N LEU A 203 8.77 -28.59 -0.75
CA LEU A 203 9.20 -29.99 -0.87
C LEU A 203 10.15 -30.45 0.24
N ARG A 204 10.42 -29.58 1.22
CA ARG A 204 11.38 -29.78 2.31
C ARG A 204 12.82 -30.02 1.84
N ASP A 205 13.19 -29.55 0.67
CA ASP A 205 14.55 -29.68 0.10
C ASP A 205 15.38 -28.38 0.21
N ARG A 206 14.75 -27.29 0.64
CA ARG A 206 15.36 -25.97 0.78
C ARG A 206 14.78 -25.25 1.99
N ALA A 207 15.55 -24.39 2.62
CA ALA A 207 15.03 -23.44 3.59
C ALA A 207 15.83 -22.15 3.48
N GLU A 208 15.38 -21.11 4.16
CA GLU A 208 16.09 -19.85 4.27
C GLU A 208 16.30 -19.53 5.74
N VAL A 209 17.48 -19.02 6.07
CA VAL A 209 17.75 -18.47 7.40
C VAL A 209 18.12 -17.01 7.26
N LEU A 210 17.53 -16.15 8.09
CA LEU A 210 17.91 -14.75 8.14
C LEU A 210 19.28 -14.61 8.81
N PHE A 211 20.26 -14.06 8.10
CA PHE A 211 21.60 -13.86 8.66
C PHE A 211 21.63 -12.65 9.61
N ASP A 212 21.49 -12.88 10.92
CA ASP A 212 21.35 -11.80 11.89
C ASP A 212 22.72 -11.15 12.26
N PRO A 213 22.84 -9.81 12.22
CA PRO A 213 24.08 -9.10 12.57
C PRO A 213 24.56 -9.29 14.01
N SER A 214 23.73 -9.85 14.91
CA SER A 214 24.14 -10.23 16.26
C SER A 214 25.12 -11.40 16.28
N TRP A 215 25.17 -12.23 15.24
CA TRP A 215 26.04 -13.42 15.20
C TRP A 215 27.52 -13.03 15.13
N VAL A 216 27.86 -12.08 14.25
CA VAL A 216 29.25 -11.71 13.95
C VAL A 216 29.48 -10.21 13.77
N GLY A 217 28.42 -9.42 13.62
CA GLY A 217 28.47 -8.03 13.17
C GLY A 217 27.92 -7.86 11.75
N HIS A 218 28.25 -6.74 11.12
CA HIS A 218 27.88 -6.43 9.73
C HIS A 218 29.10 -6.08 8.85
N GLU A 219 30.29 -6.14 9.44
CA GLU A 219 31.54 -5.91 8.72
C GLU A 219 31.87 -7.10 7.81
N PRO A 220 32.55 -6.89 6.67
CA PRO A 220 33.01 -7.97 5.83
C PRO A 220 34.05 -8.87 6.51
N GLY A 221 34.01 -10.16 6.17
CA GLY A 221 34.94 -11.15 6.72
C GLY A 221 34.60 -12.58 6.32
N ALA A 222 35.27 -13.54 6.95
CA ALA A 222 35.09 -14.97 6.70
C ALA A 222 34.59 -15.69 7.94
N ILE A 223 33.71 -16.67 7.75
CA ILE A 223 33.24 -17.59 8.78
C ILE A 223 33.73 -18.98 8.41
N GLU A 224 34.42 -19.62 9.34
CA GLU A 224 34.72 -21.05 9.31
C GLU A 224 33.93 -21.70 10.44
N ALA A 225 32.95 -22.54 10.11
CA ALA A 225 32.03 -23.08 11.09
C ALA A 225 31.56 -24.49 10.77
N GLU A 226 31.18 -25.22 11.82
CA GLU A 226 30.40 -26.44 11.75
C GLU A 226 28.92 -26.08 11.84
N VAL A 227 28.11 -26.58 10.90
CA VAL A 227 26.65 -26.39 10.85
C VAL A 227 25.95 -27.73 11.04
N ARG A 228 24.93 -27.74 11.89
CA ARG A 228 23.95 -28.83 11.98
C ARG A 228 22.53 -28.28 11.91
N LEU A 229 21.61 -29.08 11.41
CA LEU A 229 20.18 -28.79 11.45
C LEU A 229 19.53 -29.59 12.56
N VAL A 230 18.64 -28.97 13.31
CA VAL A 230 17.85 -29.58 14.39
C VAL A 230 16.39 -29.42 14.06
N ASN A 231 15.70 -30.52 13.80
CA ASN A 231 14.25 -30.53 13.69
C ASN A 231 13.63 -30.78 15.06
N GLU A 232 12.74 -29.89 15.46
CA GLU A 232 11.91 -30.01 16.66
C GLU A 232 10.45 -30.13 16.24
N GLY A 233 9.90 -31.33 16.34
CA GLY A 233 8.48 -31.59 16.12
C GLY A 233 7.74 -31.92 17.43
N GLN A 234 6.49 -32.34 17.32
CA GLN A 234 5.66 -32.63 18.49
C GLN A 234 6.19 -33.85 19.28
N GLY A 235 6.93 -33.58 20.36
CA GLY A 235 7.46 -34.62 21.25
C GLY A 235 8.72 -35.33 20.74
N TRP A 236 9.37 -34.81 19.69
CA TRP A 236 10.60 -35.40 19.15
C TRP A 236 11.60 -34.34 18.68
N THR A 237 12.87 -34.70 18.75
CA THR A 237 13.99 -33.91 18.21
C THR A 237 14.87 -34.82 17.37
N ARG A 238 15.33 -34.34 16.20
CA ARG A 238 16.30 -35.04 15.34
C ARG A 238 17.33 -34.05 14.81
N GLU A 239 18.57 -34.50 14.69
CA GLU A 239 19.69 -33.67 14.26
C GLU A 239 20.36 -34.26 13.03
N SER A 240 20.82 -33.39 12.13
CA SER A 240 21.67 -33.79 11.01
C SER A 240 23.07 -34.13 11.50
N LEU A 241 23.87 -34.79 10.64
CA LEU A 241 25.32 -34.77 10.82
C LEU A 241 25.85 -33.33 10.67
N PRO A 242 26.93 -32.99 11.39
CA PRO A 242 27.61 -31.71 11.20
C PRO A 242 28.28 -31.64 9.82
N VAL A 243 28.26 -30.45 9.22
CA VAL A 243 28.94 -30.14 7.97
C VAL A 243 29.77 -28.88 8.14
N ASP A 244 31.05 -28.95 7.77
CA ASP A 244 31.94 -27.79 7.75
C ASP A 244 31.55 -26.85 6.59
N VAL A 245 31.41 -25.57 6.91
CA VAL A 245 31.10 -24.51 5.95
C VAL A 245 32.11 -23.38 6.05
N VAL A 246 32.40 -22.78 4.90
CA VAL A 246 33.18 -21.55 4.80
C VAL A 246 32.32 -20.50 4.11
N LEU A 247 32.00 -19.43 4.83
CA LEU A 247 31.12 -18.36 4.35
C LEU A 247 31.88 -17.04 4.29
N SER A 248 31.56 -16.22 3.30
CA SER A 248 32.01 -14.83 3.21
C SER A 248 30.85 -13.91 3.62
N VAL A 249 31.06 -13.11 4.65
CA VAL A 249 30.17 -11.99 4.99
C VAL A 249 30.52 -10.83 4.07
N LEU A 250 29.58 -10.41 3.24
CA LEU A 250 29.78 -9.38 2.22
C LEU A 250 29.23 -8.02 2.68
N PRO A 251 29.78 -6.91 2.17
CA PRO A 251 29.22 -5.57 2.41
C PRO A 251 27.82 -5.43 1.77
N PRO A 252 27.04 -4.40 2.15
CA PRO A 252 25.74 -4.14 1.52
C PRO A 252 25.92 -3.88 0.01
N THR A 253 24.94 -4.30 -0.79
CA THR A 253 24.99 -4.15 -2.24
C THR A 253 23.64 -3.72 -2.78
N VAL A 254 23.66 -2.82 -3.76
CA VAL A 254 22.49 -2.50 -4.59
C VAL A 254 22.51 -3.40 -5.81
N GLY A 255 21.44 -4.18 -6.01
CA GLY A 255 21.28 -5.04 -7.18
C GLY A 255 20.48 -4.36 -8.30
N ARG A 256 19.47 -3.57 -7.94
CA ARG A 256 18.59 -2.88 -8.88
C ARG A 256 17.91 -1.69 -8.22
N VAL A 257 17.73 -0.63 -9.00
CA VAL A 257 16.82 0.49 -8.72
C VAL A 257 15.61 0.29 -9.65
N GLU A 258 14.39 0.27 -9.13
CA GLU A 258 13.22 -0.19 -9.89
C GLU A 258 12.81 0.76 -11.03
N THR A 259 13.04 2.06 -10.84
CA THR A 259 12.78 3.11 -11.82
C THR A 259 14.04 3.93 -12.10
N THR A 260 14.08 4.58 -13.26
CA THR A 260 15.16 5.51 -13.69
C THR A 260 14.70 6.96 -13.67
N ARG A 261 13.48 7.22 -13.20
CA ARG A 261 12.93 8.56 -13.05
C ARG A 261 11.92 8.60 -11.92
N ALA A 262 11.81 9.72 -11.25
CA ALA A 262 10.76 9.95 -10.27
C ALA A 262 10.50 11.45 -10.07
N SER A 263 9.26 11.80 -9.78
CA SER A 263 8.91 13.09 -9.19
C SER A 263 9.22 13.09 -7.69
N ARG A 264 9.31 14.29 -7.11
CA ARG A 264 9.36 14.45 -5.65
C ARG A 264 8.17 13.72 -5.00
N GLY A 265 8.41 13.00 -3.90
CA GLY A 265 7.40 12.23 -3.18
C GLY A 265 7.05 10.85 -3.77
N GLU A 266 7.37 10.60 -5.04
CA GLU A 266 7.18 9.28 -5.68
C GLU A 266 8.14 8.24 -5.07
N ALA A 267 7.65 7.01 -4.90
CA ALA A 267 8.41 5.94 -4.29
C ALA A 267 9.45 5.35 -5.27
N VAL A 268 10.72 5.42 -4.88
CA VAL A 268 11.83 4.76 -5.58
C VAL A 268 12.28 3.57 -4.74
N ARG A 269 12.03 2.37 -5.26
CA ARG A 269 12.40 1.11 -4.61
C ARG A 269 13.77 0.65 -5.09
N ILE A 270 14.58 0.18 -4.14
CA ILE A 270 15.89 -0.39 -4.37
C ILE A 270 15.89 -1.81 -3.80
N THR A 271 16.23 -2.76 -4.66
CA THR A 271 16.46 -4.15 -4.26
C THR A 271 17.97 -4.43 -4.21
N GLY A 272 18.40 -5.16 -3.19
CA GLY A 272 19.80 -5.43 -2.92
C GLY A 272 19.96 -6.50 -1.86
N ASN A 273 21.09 -6.47 -1.15
CA ASN A 273 21.33 -7.32 0.01
C ASN A 273 22.16 -6.54 1.04
N GLY A 274 22.07 -6.95 2.31
CA GLY A 274 22.91 -6.40 3.38
C GLY A 274 22.36 -5.13 4.02
N PHE A 275 21.15 -4.70 3.68
CA PHE A 275 20.58 -3.47 4.26
C PHE A 275 20.20 -3.67 5.72
N LEU A 276 20.58 -2.72 6.57
CA LEU A 276 20.23 -2.69 7.98
C LEU A 276 19.09 -1.71 8.26
N GLY A 277 18.16 -2.14 9.12
CA GLY A 277 17.11 -1.31 9.69
C GLY A 277 17.17 -1.29 11.22
N ALA A 278 16.32 -0.47 11.83
CA ALA A 278 16.32 -0.23 13.27
C ALA A 278 16.15 -1.52 14.11
N SER A 279 15.39 -2.49 13.61
CA SER A 279 15.20 -3.82 14.24
C SER A 279 16.51 -4.59 14.45
N SER A 280 17.52 -4.34 13.61
CA SER A 280 18.86 -4.95 13.68
C SER A 280 19.86 -4.15 14.54
N GLY A 281 19.41 -3.03 15.12
CA GLY A 281 20.24 -2.07 15.84
C GLY A 281 21.17 -1.24 14.94
N GLY A 282 20.84 -1.13 13.65
CA GLY A 282 21.58 -0.34 12.66
C GLY A 282 20.66 0.46 11.73
N SER A 283 21.25 1.10 10.73
CA SER A 283 20.56 1.83 9.67
C SER A 283 21.30 1.71 8.34
N THR A 284 20.60 2.01 7.25
CA THR A 284 21.19 2.14 5.91
C THR A 284 20.88 3.51 5.37
N VAL A 285 21.90 4.21 4.87
CA VAL A 285 21.76 5.42 4.06
C VAL A 285 22.23 5.13 2.64
N LEU A 286 21.72 5.88 1.67
CA LEU A 286 22.15 5.78 0.27
C LEU A 286 22.91 7.03 -0.11
N ARG A 287 24.16 6.89 -0.51
CA ARG A 287 24.98 8.01 -0.98
C ARG A 287 24.94 8.11 -2.49
N LEU A 288 24.42 9.23 -2.99
CA LEU A 288 24.45 9.59 -4.40
C LEU A 288 25.70 10.39 -4.73
N THR A 289 26.43 9.98 -5.77
CA THR A 289 27.59 10.71 -6.30
C THR A 289 27.46 10.86 -7.82
N GLY A 290 28.16 11.81 -8.41
CA GLY A 290 28.15 12.05 -9.85
C GLY A 290 27.77 13.47 -10.23
N ARG A 291 27.25 13.65 -11.44
CA ARG A 291 26.93 14.98 -11.98
C ARG A 291 25.44 15.13 -12.22
N PHE A 292 24.87 16.17 -11.63
CA PHE A 292 23.48 16.57 -11.87
C PHE A 292 23.44 17.71 -12.89
N GLN A 293 22.63 17.56 -13.94
CA GLN A 293 22.37 18.57 -14.96
C GLN A 293 20.91 19.04 -14.86
N PRO A 294 20.66 20.30 -14.43
CA PRO A 294 19.31 20.87 -14.42
C PRO A 294 18.69 20.90 -15.82
N ALA A 295 17.40 20.58 -15.93
CA ALA A 295 16.67 20.57 -17.20
C ALA A 295 16.50 21.99 -17.78
N ALA A 296 16.31 23.00 -16.92
CA ALA A 296 16.12 24.40 -17.31
C ALA A 296 17.40 25.12 -17.78
N GLY A 297 18.48 24.38 -18.10
CA GLY A 297 19.73 24.95 -18.61
C GLY A 297 20.63 25.60 -17.55
N GLY A 298 20.45 25.22 -16.28
CA GLY A 298 21.32 25.67 -15.18
C GLY A 298 22.73 25.05 -15.20
N GLU A 299 23.62 25.62 -14.41
CA GLU A 299 24.98 25.09 -14.23
C GLU A 299 24.93 23.67 -13.65
N PRO A 300 25.69 22.72 -14.20
CA PRO A 300 25.77 21.39 -13.64
C PRO A 300 26.35 21.39 -12.22
N VAL A 301 25.79 20.54 -11.37
CA VAL A 301 26.21 20.36 -9.97
C VAL A 301 26.99 19.06 -9.84
N GLU A 302 28.21 19.12 -9.32
CA GLU A 302 29.04 17.94 -9.04
C GLU A 302 28.80 17.47 -7.60
N LEU A 303 28.23 16.28 -7.45
CA LEU A 303 28.13 15.55 -6.19
C LEU A 303 29.44 14.78 -5.96
N GLY A 304 30.39 15.44 -5.26
CA GLY A 304 31.71 14.90 -4.98
C GLY A 304 31.71 13.68 -4.04
N ALA A 305 32.87 13.32 -3.51
CA ALA A 305 33.05 12.11 -2.69
C ALA A 305 32.18 12.07 -1.40
N GLY A 306 31.73 13.22 -0.88
CA GLY A 306 30.76 13.27 0.22
C GLY A 306 29.33 12.93 -0.20
N GLY A 307 29.01 13.07 -1.50
CA GLY A 307 27.71 12.78 -2.09
C GLY A 307 26.53 13.55 -1.49
N LEU A 308 25.34 13.21 -1.98
CA LEU A 308 24.07 13.50 -1.31
C LEU A 308 23.62 12.22 -0.59
N GLU A 309 23.47 12.27 0.72
CA GLU A 309 22.96 11.14 1.49
C GLU A 309 21.43 11.19 1.53
N LEU A 310 20.82 10.03 1.27
CA LEU A 310 19.38 9.81 1.35
C LEU A 310 19.10 8.84 2.49
N ASP A 311 18.01 9.10 3.22
CA ASP A 311 17.51 8.27 4.31
C ASP A 311 16.33 7.43 3.82
N PRO A 312 16.55 6.23 3.25
CA PRO A 312 15.46 5.37 2.83
C PRO A 312 14.69 4.80 4.02
N VAL A 313 13.43 4.49 3.79
CA VAL A 313 12.66 3.58 4.64
C VAL A 313 13.16 2.16 4.38
N TRP A 314 13.58 1.49 5.45
CA TRP A 314 13.97 0.09 5.42
C TRP A 314 12.73 -0.81 5.45
N GLU A 315 12.60 -1.69 4.45
CA GLU A 315 11.53 -2.69 4.42
C GLU A 315 12.07 -4.07 4.81
N SER A 316 13.27 -4.41 4.35
CA SER A 316 13.98 -5.65 4.71
C SER A 316 15.47 -5.52 4.39
N GLY A 317 16.29 -6.52 4.74
CA GLY A 317 17.70 -6.50 4.32
C GLY A 317 17.93 -6.62 2.82
N GLN A 318 16.88 -6.79 2.03
CA GLN A 318 16.91 -6.83 0.57
C GLN A 318 16.12 -5.71 -0.11
N SER A 319 15.38 -4.88 0.64
CA SER A 319 14.54 -3.82 0.08
C SER A 319 14.61 -2.53 0.88
N LEU A 320 14.84 -1.44 0.15
CA LEU A 320 14.77 -0.07 0.62
C LEU A 320 13.79 0.70 -0.28
N VAL A 321 13.06 1.64 0.30
CA VAL A 321 12.23 2.58 -0.46
C VAL A 321 12.53 4.00 -0.02
N PHE A 322 12.68 4.93 -0.97
CA PHE A 322 12.90 6.33 -0.67
C PHE A 322 12.14 7.22 -1.65
N SER A 323 11.96 8.48 -1.28
CA SER A 323 11.50 9.55 -2.14
C SER A 323 12.60 10.58 -2.27
N MET A 324 12.65 11.30 -3.40
CA MET A 324 13.50 12.48 -3.50
C MET A 324 12.94 13.56 -2.57
N ARG A 325 13.57 13.76 -1.42
CA ARG A 325 13.20 14.79 -0.45
C ARG A 325 13.91 16.11 -0.74
N VAL A 326 13.37 17.17 -0.14
CA VAL A 326 13.90 18.52 -0.30
C VAL A 326 14.04 19.18 1.06
N ASN A 327 15.21 19.74 1.31
CA ASN A 327 15.37 20.81 2.28
C ASN A 327 15.30 22.16 1.55
N TYR A 328 14.34 22.99 1.96
CA TYR A 328 14.27 24.37 1.52
C TYR A 328 14.86 25.29 2.59
N ALA A 329 15.78 26.16 2.19
CA ALA A 329 16.10 27.33 2.99
C ALA A 329 15.15 28.46 2.59
N VAL A 330 14.25 28.86 3.50
CA VAL A 330 13.40 30.04 3.28
C VAL A 330 14.29 31.29 3.28
N ARG A 331 14.53 31.88 2.10
CA ARG A 331 15.25 33.15 1.93
C ARG A 331 14.31 34.24 1.42
N GLY A 332 13.53 34.83 2.33
CA GLY A 332 12.50 35.81 1.96
C GLY A 332 11.30 35.15 1.26
N ALA A 333 10.89 35.68 0.10
CA ALA A 333 9.77 35.13 -0.70
C ALA A 333 10.21 34.12 -1.79
N GLN A 334 11.49 33.70 -1.79
CA GLN A 334 12.03 32.78 -2.78
C GLN A 334 12.12 31.36 -2.23
N CYS A 335 11.57 30.41 -3.00
CA CYS A 335 11.64 28.98 -2.76
C CYS A 335 12.92 28.43 -3.41
N LEU A 336 14.02 28.37 -2.65
CA LEU A 336 15.28 27.82 -3.12
C LEU A 336 15.56 26.53 -2.36
N SER A 337 15.57 25.42 -3.09
CA SER A 337 15.98 24.13 -2.57
C SER A 337 17.50 24.08 -2.45
N ASP A 338 18.00 23.57 -1.33
CA ASP A 338 19.42 23.27 -1.15
C ASP A 338 19.78 21.88 -1.72
N ASP A 339 18.78 21.11 -2.17
CA ASP A 339 18.89 19.72 -2.63
C ASP A 339 18.44 19.54 -4.09
N LEU A 340 18.55 18.31 -4.61
CA LEU A 340 18.17 17.99 -5.99
C LEU A 340 16.66 17.78 -6.19
N GLY A 341 15.91 17.44 -5.14
CA GLY A 341 14.53 16.94 -5.27
C GLY A 341 13.49 17.95 -5.80
N ALA A 342 13.77 19.26 -5.74
CA ALA A 342 12.88 20.31 -6.26
C ALA A 342 13.28 20.80 -7.66
N THR A 343 14.46 20.40 -8.14
CA THR A 343 15.00 20.88 -9.43
C THR A 343 14.95 19.73 -10.43
N PRO A 344 14.10 19.80 -11.46
CA PRO A 344 14.09 18.77 -12.50
C PRO A 344 15.41 18.71 -13.25
N GLY A 345 15.85 17.51 -13.61
CA GLY A 345 17.13 17.32 -14.28
C GLY A 345 17.57 15.87 -14.35
N LEU A 346 18.80 15.67 -14.80
CA LEU A 346 19.40 14.35 -14.97
C LEU A 346 20.61 14.20 -14.04
N LEU A 347 20.57 13.20 -13.18
CA LEU A 347 21.73 12.70 -12.44
C LEU A 347 22.39 11.58 -13.24
N ASP A 348 23.68 11.73 -13.53
CA ASP A 348 24.54 10.70 -14.12
C ASP A 348 25.69 10.40 -13.15
N GLY A 349 25.68 9.20 -12.56
CA GLY A 349 26.51 8.92 -11.39
C GLY A 349 26.37 7.51 -10.82
N ALA A 350 26.38 7.41 -9.50
CA ALA A 350 26.24 6.14 -8.79
C ALA A 350 25.51 6.31 -7.45
N VAL A 351 24.91 5.22 -6.98
CA VAL A 351 24.35 5.08 -5.63
C VAL A 351 25.14 4.04 -4.85
N THR A 352 25.57 4.38 -3.65
CA THR A 352 26.32 3.49 -2.76
C THR A 352 25.54 3.28 -1.46
N PRO A 353 25.23 2.03 -1.06
CA PRO A 353 24.62 1.77 0.22
C PRO A 353 25.66 1.87 1.34
N VAL A 354 25.34 2.56 2.42
CA VAL A 354 26.20 2.71 3.59
C VAL A 354 25.43 2.29 4.82
N THR A 355 25.91 1.25 5.48
CA THR A 355 25.28 0.73 6.70
C THR A 355 26.03 1.20 7.94
N VAL A 356 25.29 1.56 8.98
CA VAL A 356 25.84 2.01 10.26
C VAL A 356 25.26 1.16 11.39
N ARG A 357 26.12 0.61 12.24
CA ARG A 357 25.71 -0.13 13.45
C ARG A 357 26.78 -0.01 14.54
N GLN A 358 26.37 0.36 15.75
CA GLN A 358 27.26 0.48 16.92
C GLN A 358 28.53 1.34 16.66
N GLY A 359 28.39 2.41 15.86
CA GLY A 359 29.50 3.29 15.49
C GLY A 359 30.43 2.75 14.41
N GLN A 360 30.20 1.53 13.92
CA GLN A 360 30.89 0.97 12.76
C GLN A 360 30.12 1.36 11.49
N VAL A 361 30.87 1.71 10.45
CA VAL A 361 30.35 2.11 9.14
C VAL A 361 30.91 1.15 8.11
N VAL A 362 30.03 0.55 7.31
CA VAL A 362 30.41 -0.32 6.19
C VAL A 362 29.81 0.27 4.92
N GLU A 363 30.68 0.56 3.96
CA GLU A 363 30.31 1.06 2.65
C GLU A 363 30.26 -0.10 1.65
N GLY A 364 29.18 -0.14 0.87
CA GLY A 364 28.99 -1.09 -0.21
C GLY A 364 29.69 -0.68 -1.51
N ASP A 365 29.50 -1.50 -2.55
CA ASP A 365 29.95 -1.14 -3.89
C ASP A 365 29.03 -0.09 -4.51
N ALA A 366 29.63 0.85 -5.25
CA ALA A 366 28.90 1.86 -6.01
C ALA A 366 28.14 1.22 -7.18
N TYR A 367 26.83 1.42 -7.23
CA TYR A 367 25.96 0.97 -8.32
C TYR A 367 25.76 2.10 -9.34
N PRO A 368 26.14 1.92 -10.62
CA PRO A 368 25.95 2.94 -11.65
C PRO A 368 24.48 3.34 -11.78
N LEU A 369 24.21 4.64 -11.74
CA LEU A 369 22.88 5.20 -11.75
C LEU A 369 22.79 6.36 -12.74
N ARG A 370 21.86 6.25 -13.67
CA ARG A 370 21.39 7.38 -14.48
C ARG A 370 19.92 7.61 -14.18
N PHE A 371 19.61 8.72 -13.53
CA PHE A 371 18.30 8.95 -12.92
C PHE A 371 17.76 10.35 -13.26
N GLN A 372 16.54 10.41 -13.77
CA GLN A 372 15.87 11.66 -14.11
C GLN A 372 14.96 12.10 -12.96
N ILE A 373 15.26 13.27 -12.39
CA ILE A 373 14.36 13.94 -11.44
C ILE A 373 13.33 14.70 -12.26
N LEU A 374 12.06 14.34 -12.09
CA LEU A 374 10.92 14.94 -12.79
C LEU A 374 10.41 16.17 -12.03
N PRO A 375 9.59 17.02 -12.69
CA PRO A 375 8.83 18.08 -12.02
C PRO A 375 8.14 17.61 -10.74
N PRO A 376 8.15 18.42 -9.66
CA PRO A 376 7.37 18.14 -8.47
C PRO A 376 5.90 17.91 -8.83
N LYS A 377 5.34 16.84 -8.28
CA LYS A 377 3.94 16.48 -8.46
C LYS A 377 3.29 16.31 -7.10
N GLN A 378 2.16 16.97 -6.89
CA GLN A 378 1.36 16.76 -5.69
C GLN A 378 0.36 15.63 -5.94
N VAL A 379 0.37 14.60 -5.11
CA VAL A 379 -0.69 13.59 -5.09
C VAL A 379 -1.59 13.89 -3.89
N ILE A 380 -2.89 13.92 -4.12
CA ILE A 380 -3.91 14.14 -3.08
C ILE A 380 -4.78 12.89 -2.99
N TYR A 381 -4.80 12.27 -1.82
CA TYR A 381 -5.70 11.18 -1.51
C TYR A 381 -6.98 11.72 -0.85
N LEU A 382 -8.11 11.64 -1.55
CA LEU A 382 -9.42 11.97 -1.00
C LEU A 382 -10.00 10.76 -0.28
N ARG A 383 -9.92 10.78 1.05
CA ARG A 383 -10.42 9.71 1.91
C ARG A 383 -11.87 9.98 2.33
N PHE A 384 -12.81 9.40 1.60
CA PHE A 384 -14.22 9.45 1.96
C PHE A 384 -14.53 8.50 3.13
N LEU A 385 -14.85 9.08 4.30
CA LEU A 385 -15.15 8.32 5.51
C LEU A 385 -16.53 7.64 5.44
N PRO A 386 -16.78 6.57 6.22
CA PRO A 386 -18.13 5.98 6.32
C PRO A 386 -19.21 7.01 6.69
N SER A 387 -18.87 7.96 7.56
CA SER A 387 -19.75 9.06 7.98
C SER A 387 -20.16 9.98 6.83
N PHE A 388 -19.36 10.14 5.78
CA PHE A 388 -19.76 10.87 4.57
C PHE A 388 -20.99 10.22 3.93
N THR A 389 -20.91 8.92 3.64
CA THR A 389 -22.01 8.18 3.01
C THR A 389 -23.26 8.19 3.89
N ASP A 390 -23.10 8.02 5.21
CA ASP A 390 -24.23 8.08 6.13
C ASP A 390 -24.86 9.47 6.20
N SER A 391 -24.07 10.54 6.10
CA SER A 391 -24.56 11.94 6.13
C SER A 391 -25.34 12.31 4.87
N LEU A 392 -25.03 11.70 3.72
CA LEU A 392 -25.79 11.89 2.48
C LEU A 392 -27.27 11.53 2.61
N ARG A 393 -27.68 10.78 3.65
CA ARG A 393 -29.11 10.56 3.96
C ARG A 393 -29.85 11.86 4.29
N LEU A 394 -29.17 12.84 4.89
CA LEU A 394 -29.75 14.14 5.24
C LEU A 394 -30.06 14.99 4.00
N PHE A 395 -29.44 14.64 2.87
CA PHE A 395 -29.64 15.26 1.56
C PHE A 395 -30.47 14.38 0.62
N GLY A 396 -30.91 13.19 1.05
CA GLY A 396 -31.63 12.24 0.19
C GLY A 396 -30.76 11.51 -0.86
N LEU A 397 -29.43 11.64 -0.80
CA LEU A 397 -28.48 11.21 -1.84
C LEU A 397 -27.65 9.96 -1.47
N ARG A 398 -27.95 9.29 -0.35
CA ARG A 398 -27.15 8.13 0.15
C ARG A 398 -26.92 7.04 -0.92
N ASN A 399 -27.98 6.66 -1.64
CA ASN A 399 -27.92 5.57 -2.62
C ASN A 399 -27.19 5.95 -3.91
N VAL A 400 -26.93 7.23 -4.13
CA VAL A 400 -26.15 7.77 -5.26
C VAL A 400 -24.81 8.36 -4.79
N SER A 401 -24.32 7.95 -3.62
CA SER A 401 -23.08 8.45 -3.01
C SER A 401 -21.86 8.38 -3.95
N ALA A 402 -21.72 7.32 -4.74
CA ALA A 402 -20.64 7.19 -5.71
C ALA A 402 -20.63 8.31 -6.78
N LEU A 403 -21.81 8.82 -7.16
CA LEU A 403 -21.93 9.92 -8.13
C LEU A 403 -21.59 11.27 -7.50
N VAL A 404 -21.96 11.47 -6.22
CA VAL A 404 -21.54 12.65 -5.46
C VAL A 404 -20.01 12.66 -5.30
N ARG A 405 -19.40 11.53 -4.95
CA ARG A 405 -17.92 11.39 -4.86
C ARG A 405 -17.24 11.71 -6.18
N ARG A 406 -17.75 11.15 -7.29
CA ARG A 406 -17.23 11.43 -8.63
C ARG A 406 -17.29 12.92 -8.94
N ARG A 407 -18.41 13.57 -8.65
CA ARG A 407 -18.56 15.02 -8.89
C ARG A 407 -17.56 15.85 -8.07
N ILE A 408 -17.31 15.46 -6.82
CA ILE A 408 -16.30 16.11 -5.97
C ILE A 408 -14.91 16.02 -6.62
N VAL A 409 -14.52 14.82 -7.07
CA VAL A 409 -13.23 14.61 -7.76
C VAL A 409 -13.15 15.47 -9.03
N GLU A 410 -14.20 15.45 -9.87
CA GLU A 410 -14.26 16.25 -11.10
C GLU A 410 -14.06 17.75 -10.86
N VAL A 411 -14.62 18.28 -9.78
CA VAL A 411 -14.47 19.70 -9.38
C VAL A 411 -13.02 20.00 -9.02
N VAL A 412 -12.39 19.18 -8.19
CA VAL A 412 -10.99 19.38 -7.77
C VAL A 412 -10.04 19.25 -8.96
N GLU A 413 -10.22 18.22 -9.80
CA GLU A 413 -9.41 18.03 -11.02
C GLU A 413 -9.54 19.20 -11.99
N ARG A 414 -10.76 19.74 -12.17
CA ARG A 414 -10.99 20.93 -12.99
C ARG A 414 -10.27 22.14 -12.42
N ASP A 415 -10.40 22.41 -11.12
CA ASP A 415 -9.86 23.61 -10.49
C ASP A 415 -8.32 23.64 -10.53
N TYR A 416 -7.69 22.47 -10.45
CA TYR A 416 -6.23 22.30 -10.59
C TYR A 416 -5.78 21.97 -12.02
N ALA A 417 -6.66 22.06 -13.02
CA ALA A 417 -6.29 21.76 -14.40
C ALA A 417 -5.13 22.66 -14.89
N GLY A 418 -4.06 22.02 -15.36
CA GLY A 418 -2.83 22.67 -15.79
C GLY A 418 -1.77 22.83 -14.68
N ILE A 419 -2.05 22.37 -13.46
CA ILE A 419 -1.10 22.23 -12.36
C ILE A 419 -0.70 20.76 -12.26
N ASN A 420 0.56 20.46 -11.90
CA ASN A 420 1.02 19.07 -11.72
C ASN A 420 0.52 18.50 -10.38
N LEU A 421 -0.79 18.32 -10.30
CA LEU A 421 -1.51 17.76 -9.17
C LEU A 421 -2.38 16.60 -9.67
N GLU A 422 -2.38 15.50 -8.94
CA GLU A 422 -3.23 14.33 -9.19
C GLU A 422 -4.09 14.04 -7.98
N VAL A 423 -5.38 13.81 -8.22
CA VAL A 423 -6.35 13.42 -7.19
C VAL A 423 -6.61 11.93 -7.30
N ARG A 424 -6.62 11.22 -6.18
CA ARG A 424 -6.94 9.79 -6.11
C ARG A 424 -7.98 9.53 -5.02
N ASP A 425 -8.88 8.59 -5.28
CA ASP A 425 -9.87 8.09 -4.31
C ASP A 425 -9.45 6.74 -3.67
N THR A 426 -8.29 6.22 -4.06
CA THR A 426 -7.59 5.08 -3.43
C THR A 426 -6.27 5.54 -2.84
N GLN A 427 -5.90 4.99 -1.68
CA GLN A 427 -4.63 5.32 -1.03
C GLN A 427 -3.44 4.94 -1.94
N PRO A 428 -2.50 5.86 -2.23
CA PRO A 428 -1.31 5.57 -3.03
C PRO A 428 -0.38 4.56 -2.35
N ASP A 429 0.18 3.63 -3.13
CA ASP A 429 1.23 2.67 -2.72
C ASP A 429 2.57 2.89 -3.47
N ASP A 430 2.54 3.77 -4.45
CA ASP A 430 3.59 4.21 -5.37
C ASP A 430 4.10 5.64 -5.07
N TRP A 431 3.50 6.33 -4.09
CA TRP A 431 3.98 7.60 -3.53
C TRP A 431 4.21 7.45 -2.02
N LEU A 432 5.38 7.89 -1.54
CA LEU A 432 5.68 7.96 -0.11
C LEU A 432 5.17 9.24 0.54
N GLU A 433 5.12 10.34 -0.23
CA GLU A 433 4.64 11.63 0.24
C GLU A 433 3.45 12.05 -0.63
N TYR A 434 2.28 12.14 0.01
CA TYR A 434 1.02 12.59 -0.59
C TYR A 434 0.14 13.18 0.51
N SER A 435 -0.64 14.20 0.17
CA SER A 435 -1.56 14.81 1.14
C SER A 435 -2.81 13.94 1.25
N THR A 436 -3.37 13.86 2.45
CA THR A 436 -4.64 13.18 2.68
C THR A 436 -5.69 14.19 3.11
N VAL A 437 -6.83 14.19 2.43
CA VAL A 437 -7.99 15.00 2.80
C VAL A 437 -9.13 14.06 3.21
N GLU A 438 -9.52 14.11 4.47
CA GLU A 438 -10.69 13.36 4.94
C GLU A 438 -11.98 14.12 4.61
N ILE A 439 -12.93 13.42 4.01
CA ILE A 439 -14.26 13.94 3.71
C ILE A 439 -15.23 13.13 4.56
N GLY A 440 -15.82 13.82 5.54
CA GLY A 440 -16.66 13.23 6.58
C GLY A 440 -18.09 13.75 6.56
N GLY A 441 -18.74 13.59 7.72
CA GLY A 441 -20.13 13.95 7.94
C GLY A 441 -20.27 15.16 8.85
N PRO A 442 -20.53 14.96 10.16
CA PRO A 442 -20.59 16.05 11.15
C PRO A 442 -19.29 16.84 11.25
N ASP A 443 -19.37 18.13 11.60
CA ASP A 443 -18.23 18.93 12.05
C ASP A 443 -17.89 18.56 13.51
N PRO A 444 -16.78 17.83 13.75
CA PRO A 444 -16.37 17.42 15.09
C PRO A 444 -15.83 18.59 15.93
N ASN A 445 -15.58 19.76 15.33
CA ASN A 445 -15.16 20.95 16.05
C ASN A 445 -16.35 21.71 16.66
N GLU A 446 -17.58 21.41 16.23
CA GLU A 446 -18.80 22.13 16.61
C GLU A 446 -18.72 23.65 16.35
N GLN A 447 -17.99 24.04 15.30
CA GLN A 447 -17.74 25.45 14.94
C GLN A 447 -18.53 25.90 13.72
N GLY A 448 -19.25 24.99 13.06
CA GLY A 448 -20.00 25.28 11.85
C GLY A 448 -19.10 25.50 10.64
N LEU A 449 -17.91 24.90 10.65
CA LEU A 449 -16.97 24.97 9.53
C LEU A 449 -17.41 24.03 8.41
N PHE A 450 -17.25 24.45 7.15
CA PHE A 450 -17.43 23.56 5.99
C PHE A 450 -16.23 22.64 5.78
N GLY A 451 -15.04 23.16 6.08
CA GLY A 451 -13.78 22.44 6.05
C GLY A 451 -12.76 23.15 6.93
N LEU A 452 -11.66 22.46 7.20
CA LEU A 452 -10.51 23.03 7.91
C LEU A 452 -9.22 22.32 7.51
N ASP A 453 -8.28 23.07 6.95
CA ASP A 453 -6.86 22.76 7.04
C ASP A 453 -6.40 23.02 8.48
N ASN A 454 -6.18 21.95 9.24
CA ASN A 454 -5.74 22.00 10.63
C ASN A 454 -4.21 21.92 10.77
N THR A 455 -3.46 21.99 9.67
CA THR A 455 -2.00 22.05 9.68
C THR A 455 -1.50 23.42 10.17
N ALA A 456 -0.28 23.45 10.71
CA ALA A 456 0.28 24.68 11.24
C ALA A 456 0.82 25.57 10.12
N GLY A 457 0.20 26.74 9.94
CA GLY A 457 0.63 27.76 8.97
C GLY A 457 0.43 27.34 7.51
N LEU A 458 0.73 28.28 6.60
CA LEU A 458 0.71 28.02 5.16
C LEU A 458 1.97 27.28 4.72
N ASP A 459 1.84 26.24 3.91
CA ASP A 459 3.00 25.56 3.31
C ASP A 459 3.58 26.35 2.12
N SER A 460 4.19 27.48 2.45
CA SER A 460 4.89 28.29 1.46
C SER A 460 6.02 27.47 0.83
N CYS A 461 6.06 27.42 -0.50
CA CYS A 461 7.02 26.65 -1.30
C CYS A 461 6.76 25.15 -1.43
N ASN A 462 5.59 24.67 -1.00
CA ASN A 462 5.22 23.26 -1.09
C ASN A 462 6.28 22.38 -0.38
N ASN A 463 6.70 22.74 0.83
CA ASN A 463 7.71 21.99 1.58
C ASN A 463 7.16 20.66 2.08
N ARG A 464 5.85 20.55 2.29
CA ARG A 464 5.14 19.41 2.83
C ARG A 464 4.28 18.80 1.72
N LEU A 465 4.74 17.70 1.12
CA LEU A 465 3.91 16.96 0.17
C LEU A 465 2.92 16.02 0.86
N ASP A 466 3.05 15.84 2.17
CA ASP A 466 2.38 14.85 3.01
C ASP A 466 1.40 15.46 4.03
N ASP A 467 0.88 16.65 3.72
CA ASP A 467 -0.08 17.34 4.60
C ASP A 467 -1.33 16.49 4.89
N LEU A 468 -1.71 16.45 6.18
CA LEU A 468 -2.81 15.63 6.68
C LEU A 468 -3.99 16.50 7.13
N LEU A 469 -4.95 16.67 6.24
CA LEU A 469 -6.19 17.40 6.45
C LEU A 469 -7.25 16.41 6.94
N ALA A 470 -6.99 15.88 8.13
CA ALA A 470 -7.70 14.73 8.66
C ALA A 470 -7.48 14.61 10.17
N GLY A 471 -8.40 13.90 10.82
CA GLY A 471 -8.31 13.58 12.24
C GLY A 471 -8.04 14.80 13.13
N ARG A 472 -7.62 14.53 14.38
CA ARG A 472 -7.27 15.59 15.34
C ARG A 472 -5.79 15.93 15.23
N ASN A 473 -5.47 17.18 14.92
CA ASN A 473 -4.10 17.67 14.95
C ASN A 473 -3.66 17.90 16.40
N ALA A 474 -2.47 17.39 16.75
CA ALA A 474 -1.95 17.44 18.11
C ALA A 474 -1.49 18.85 18.54
N GLU A 475 -1.07 19.69 17.59
CA GLU A 475 -0.57 21.05 17.83
C GLU A 475 -1.72 22.06 17.96
N SER A 476 -2.64 22.07 17.00
CA SER A 476 -3.80 22.97 17.03
C SER A 476 -4.91 22.47 17.94
N GLY A 477 -5.00 21.16 18.16
CA GLY A 477 -6.07 20.52 18.92
C GLY A 477 -7.38 20.34 18.12
N SER A 478 -7.44 20.91 16.91
CA SER A 478 -8.61 20.93 16.02
C SER A 478 -8.64 19.72 15.08
N TYR A 479 -9.83 19.40 14.59
CA TYR A 479 -10.05 18.37 13.60
C TYR A 479 -10.05 18.93 12.18
N GLY A 480 -9.28 18.31 11.29
CA GLY A 480 -9.18 18.69 9.89
C GLY A 480 -10.07 17.85 8.98
N GLY A 481 -10.28 18.34 7.76
CA GLY A 481 -11.08 17.67 6.74
C GLY A 481 -12.32 18.48 6.34
N ILE A 482 -13.22 17.84 5.59
CA ILE A 482 -14.43 18.44 5.04
C ILE A 482 -15.68 17.86 5.71
N PHE A 483 -16.61 18.70 6.12
CA PHE A 483 -17.76 18.34 6.96
C PHE A 483 -19.07 18.54 6.21
N VAL A 484 -19.59 17.48 5.59
CA VAL A 484 -20.73 17.57 4.68
C VAL A 484 -22.03 17.98 5.39
N GLU A 485 -22.24 17.61 6.65
CA GLU A 485 -23.44 18.03 7.38
C GLU A 485 -23.49 19.55 7.61
N SER A 486 -22.33 20.21 7.68
CA SER A 486 -22.26 21.67 7.89
C SER A 486 -22.97 22.45 6.80
N PHE A 487 -23.05 21.93 5.56
CA PHE A 487 -23.78 22.60 4.47
C PHE A 487 -25.28 22.72 4.73
N LEU A 488 -25.87 21.97 5.68
CA LEU A 488 -27.26 22.15 6.08
C LEU A 488 -27.53 23.53 6.69
N VAL A 489 -26.49 24.24 7.14
CA VAL A 489 -26.60 25.65 7.59
C VAL A 489 -27.11 26.57 6.47
N LEU A 490 -26.95 26.18 5.20
CA LEU A 490 -27.44 26.92 4.04
C LEU A 490 -28.95 26.75 3.84
N SER A 491 -29.60 25.75 4.45
CA SER A 491 -31.04 25.54 4.36
C SER A 491 -31.82 26.58 5.17
N ALA A 492 -32.93 27.09 4.65
CA ALA A 492 -33.83 27.97 5.38
C ALA A 492 -34.73 27.20 6.37
N THR A 493 -35.08 25.95 6.04
CA THR A 493 -36.00 25.12 6.84
C THR A 493 -35.30 24.16 7.81
N ARG A 494 -34.04 23.82 7.58
CA ARG A 494 -33.25 22.87 8.41
C ARG A 494 -32.04 23.50 9.08
N GLY A 495 -31.54 24.62 8.56
CA GLY A 495 -30.47 25.40 9.19
C GLY A 495 -30.99 26.28 10.32
N VAL A 496 -30.07 26.76 11.17
CA VAL A 496 -30.35 27.89 12.07
C VAL A 496 -30.25 29.18 11.25
N PRO A 497 -31.16 30.16 11.38
CA PRO A 497 -31.07 31.42 10.64
C PRO A 497 -29.70 32.08 10.79
N ASN A 498 -29.08 32.45 9.66
CA ASN A 498 -27.73 33.01 9.60
C ASN A 498 -27.52 33.84 8.33
N GLU A 499 -26.42 34.59 8.26
CA GLU A 499 -26.15 35.48 7.12
C GLU A 499 -26.01 34.75 5.78
N LEU A 500 -25.57 33.48 5.79
CA LEU A 500 -25.37 32.68 4.57
C LEU A 500 -26.70 32.19 4.00
N ASN A 501 -27.68 31.80 4.82
CA ASN A 501 -28.99 31.35 4.30
C ASN A 501 -29.97 32.50 4.02
N ASP A 502 -29.77 33.67 4.63
CA ASP A 502 -30.49 34.92 4.35
C ASP A 502 -29.89 35.73 3.18
N GLU A 503 -28.74 35.30 2.64
CA GLU A 503 -28.07 35.93 1.51
C GLU A 503 -29.01 36.05 0.30
N ARG A 504 -29.15 37.25 -0.27
CA ARG A 504 -30.01 37.49 -1.44
C ARG A 504 -29.29 37.22 -2.74
N LEU A 505 -29.81 36.26 -3.52
CA LEU A 505 -29.29 35.91 -4.83
C LEU A 505 -29.86 36.79 -5.96
N PRO A 506 -29.18 36.87 -7.12
CA PRO A 506 -29.76 37.43 -8.33
C PRO A 506 -31.11 36.78 -8.64
N GLY A 507 -32.18 37.58 -8.70
CA GLY A 507 -33.56 37.09 -8.85
C GLY A 507 -34.44 37.22 -7.60
N GLY A 508 -33.85 37.57 -6.45
CA GLY A 508 -34.57 38.01 -5.26
C GLY A 508 -34.90 36.93 -4.23
N ALA A 509 -34.69 35.65 -4.56
CA ALA A 509 -34.73 34.54 -3.61
C ALA A 509 -33.52 34.56 -2.68
N THR A 510 -33.64 33.99 -1.49
CA THR A 510 -32.49 33.77 -0.60
C THR A 510 -31.73 32.51 -0.97
N ALA A 511 -30.47 32.42 -0.56
CA ALA A 511 -29.67 31.21 -0.69
C ALA A 511 -30.37 29.99 -0.06
N GLY A 512 -31.01 30.17 1.10
CA GLY A 512 -31.74 29.09 1.76
C GLY A 512 -33.01 28.65 1.04
N GLU A 513 -33.74 29.57 0.40
CA GLU A 513 -34.88 29.21 -0.45
C GLU A 513 -34.43 28.37 -1.64
N VAL A 514 -33.32 28.73 -2.29
CA VAL A 514 -32.78 27.99 -3.44
C VAL A 514 -32.17 26.65 -3.02
N PHE A 515 -31.49 26.60 -1.87
CA PHE A 515 -30.98 25.35 -1.31
C PHE A 515 -32.13 24.36 -1.06
N ASP A 516 -33.20 24.83 -0.39
CA ASP A 516 -34.36 23.99 -0.09
C ASP A 516 -35.09 23.56 -1.37
N GLU A 517 -35.22 24.44 -2.38
CA GLU A 517 -35.76 24.09 -3.70
C GLU A 517 -35.02 22.89 -4.35
N ILE A 518 -33.69 22.84 -4.21
CA ILE A 518 -32.85 21.80 -4.79
C ILE A 518 -32.97 20.48 -4.01
N PHE A 519 -32.89 20.55 -2.67
CA PHE A 519 -32.74 19.35 -1.85
C PHE A 519 -34.07 18.82 -1.28
N ASP A 520 -35.09 19.64 -1.04
CA ASP A 520 -36.37 19.16 -0.49
C ASP A 520 -37.00 18.00 -1.27
N PRO A 521 -37.04 18.03 -2.61
CA PRO A 521 -37.62 16.93 -3.38
C PRO A 521 -36.89 15.60 -3.16
N VAL A 522 -35.56 15.62 -3.10
CA VAL A 522 -34.74 14.41 -2.87
C VAL A 522 -34.71 14.00 -1.40
N ILE A 523 -34.86 14.92 -0.46
CA ILE A 523 -34.99 14.59 0.97
C ILE A 523 -36.35 13.96 1.27
N ALA A 524 -37.43 14.53 0.72
CA ALA A 524 -38.79 14.05 0.94
C ALA A 524 -39.00 12.64 0.37
N GLU A 525 -38.37 12.36 -0.76
CA GLU A 525 -38.35 11.03 -1.38
C GLU A 525 -36.90 10.68 -1.75
N PRO A 526 -36.14 10.03 -0.84
CA PRO A 526 -34.75 9.64 -1.07
C PRO A 526 -34.55 8.86 -2.36
N VAL A 527 -33.45 9.13 -3.06
CA VAL A 527 -33.16 8.51 -4.36
C VAL A 527 -33.02 7.00 -4.23
N ALA A 528 -33.70 6.22 -5.07
CA ALA A 528 -33.52 4.77 -5.11
C ALA A 528 -32.28 4.36 -5.93
N THR A 529 -31.71 3.19 -5.66
CA THR A 529 -30.44 2.73 -6.27
C THR A 529 -30.50 2.59 -7.79
N ASP A 530 -31.68 2.33 -8.36
CA ASP A 530 -31.92 2.14 -9.79
C ASP A 530 -32.62 3.33 -10.48
N GLU A 531 -32.88 4.42 -9.73
CA GLU A 531 -33.63 5.57 -10.22
C GLU A 531 -32.82 6.44 -11.19
N PHE A 532 -31.50 6.57 -10.98
CA PHE A 532 -30.60 7.41 -11.77
C PHE A 532 -29.59 6.54 -12.56
N PRO A 533 -29.23 6.88 -13.82
CA PRO A 533 -29.53 8.09 -14.57
C PRO A 533 -30.86 8.06 -15.35
N GLY A 534 -31.81 7.20 -14.99
CA GLY A 534 -33.13 7.14 -15.63
C GLY A 534 -34.22 7.96 -14.91
N GLY A 535 -35.48 7.57 -15.11
CA GLY A 535 -36.60 8.00 -14.26
C GLY A 535 -37.17 9.40 -14.53
N SER A 536 -38.36 9.65 -13.99
CA SER A 536 -39.06 10.95 -14.10
C SER A 536 -38.41 12.06 -13.27
N ARG A 537 -37.60 11.70 -12.27
CA ARG A 537 -36.91 12.63 -11.36
C ARG A 537 -35.45 12.87 -11.75
N HIS A 538 -34.98 12.37 -12.90
CA HIS A 538 -33.61 12.52 -13.39
C HIS A 538 -33.03 13.91 -13.14
N ALA A 539 -33.67 14.97 -13.66
CA ALA A 539 -33.14 16.33 -13.61
C ALA A 539 -33.05 16.89 -12.18
N VAL A 540 -33.96 16.47 -11.30
CA VAL A 540 -33.97 16.87 -9.88
C VAL A 540 -32.81 16.21 -9.14
N ILE A 541 -32.61 14.92 -9.38
CA ILE A 541 -31.52 14.15 -8.79
C ILE A 541 -30.17 14.65 -9.30
N ASP A 542 -30.04 14.87 -10.60
CA ASP A 542 -28.83 15.40 -11.23
C ASP A 542 -28.47 16.78 -10.66
N ARG A 543 -29.45 17.68 -10.52
CA ARG A 543 -29.22 19.00 -9.91
C ARG A 543 -28.72 18.88 -8.47
N ALA A 544 -29.33 18.02 -7.65
CA ALA A 544 -28.91 17.82 -6.26
C ALA A 544 -27.51 17.19 -6.15
N ILE A 545 -27.18 16.20 -6.99
CA ILE A 545 -25.84 15.58 -7.05
C ILE A 545 -24.80 16.64 -7.43
N ASN A 546 -25.06 17.41 -8.49
CA ASN A 546 -24.14 18.44 -8.97
C ASN A 546 -23.95 19.54 -7.93
N THR A 547 -25.03 20.07 -7.34
CA THR A 547 -24.95 21.11 -6.32
C THR A 547 -24.16 20.66 -5.10
N LEU A 548 -24.46 19.48 -4.53
CA LEU A 548 -23.72 19.01 -3.35
C LEU A 548 -22.26 18.69 -3.69
N GLY A 549 -22.02 18.05 -4.85
CA GLY A 549 -20.67 17.76 -5.30
C GLY A 549 -19.83 19.02 -5.54
N ASN A 550 -20.44 20.09 -6.07
CA ASN A 550 -19.80 21.39 -6.24
C ASN A 550 -19.47 22.04 -4.90
N LEU A 551 -20.41 22.06 -3.95
CA LEU A 551 -20.17 22.63 -2.62
C LEU A 551 -18.98 21.96 -1.93
N VAL A 552 -19.00 20.62 -1.87
CA VAL A 552 -17.95 19.83 -1.22
C VAL A 552 -16.63 19.93 -1.99
N GLY A 553 -16.67 19.80 -3.32
CA GLY A 553 -15.48 19.88 -4.18
C GLY A 553 -14.78 21.23 -4.10
N ASN A 554 -15.53 22.34 -4.15
CA ASN A 554 -14.97 23.69 -3.99
C ASN A 554 -14.32 23.87 -2.61
N THR A 555 -14.92 23.33 -1.55
CA THR A 555 -14.33 23.36 -0.21
C THR A 555 -13.06 22.51 -0.16
N VAL A 556 -13.03 21.30 -0.76
CA VAL A 556 -11.80 20.50 -0.89
C VAL A 556 -10.71 21.30 -1.61
N THR A 557 -11.03 21.92 -2.74
CA THR A 557 -10.08 22.74 -3.52
C THR A 557 -9.49 23.87 -2.66
N HIS A 558 -10.33 24.56 -1.87
CA HIS A 558 -9.93 25.64 -0.97
C HIS A 558 -8.94 25.16 0.10
N GLU A 559 -9.26 24.08 0.81
CA GLU A 559 -8.41 23.58 1.88
C GLU A 559 -7.07 23.05 1.34
N ILE A 560 -7.08 22.35 0.18
CA ILE A 560 -5.82 21.97 -0.51
C ILE A 560 -5.01 23.23 -0.86
N GLY A 561 -5.67 24.34 -1.21
CA GLY A 561 -5.02 25.61 -1.47
C GLY A 561 -4.19 26.10 -0.28
N HIS A 562 -4.72 26.05 0.94
CA HIS A 562 -3.97 26.38 2.16
C HIS A 562 -2.74 25.49 2.34
N SER A 563 -2.90 24.19 2.11
CA SER A 563 -1.81 23.21 2.20
C SER A 563 -0.77 23.34 1.10
N LEU A 564 -1.05 24.10 0.03
CA LEU A 564 -0.08 24.48 -0.99
C LEU A 564 0.53 25.88 -0.75
N GLY A 565 0.15 26.53 0.36
CA GLY A 565 0.66 27.83 0.76
C GLY A 565 -0.12 29.02 0.20
N LEU A 566 -1.38 28.83 -0.21
CA LEU A 566 -2.25 29.90 -0.70
C LEU A 566 -3.08 30.54 0.43
N PRO A 567 -3.42 31.83 0.31
CA PRO A 567 -3.18 32.73 -0.81
C PRO A 567 -1.77 33.34 -0.78
N VAL A 568 -1.25 33.69 -1.97
CA VAL A 568 0.01 34.46 -2.04
C VAL A 568 -0.19 35.96 -1.80
N ALA A 569 -1.43 36.44 -1.95
CA ALA A 569 -1.82 37.84 -1.76
C ALA A 569 -3.00 37.92 -0.78
N PRO A 570 -2.75 37.90 0.54
CA PRO A 570 -3.82 37.92 1.53
C PRO A 570 -4.61 39.24 1.51
N GLY A 571 -5.90 39.18 1.82
CA GLY A 571 -6.83 40.31 1.79
C GLY A 571 -7.91 40.32 2.88
N CYS A 572 -8.30 39.16 3.43
CA CYS A 572 -9.11 39.04 4.65
C CYS A 572 -8.40 38.20 5.72
N GLY A 573 -7.37 38.79 6.33
CA GLY A 573 -6.46 38.07 7.21
C GLY A 573 -5.34 37.40 6.42
N MET A 574 -4.63 36.45 7.04
CA MET A 574 -3.45 35.81 6.44
C MET A 574 -3.78 34.61 5.54
N TYR A 575 -5.01 34.09 5.60
CA TYR A 575 -5.40 32.84 4.95
C TYR A 575 -6.34 33.02 3.77
N HIS A 576 -6.86 34.22 3.48
CA HIS A 576 -7.81 34.42 2.37
C HIS A 576 -7.43 35.62 1.52
N ASN A 577 -7.72 35.57 0.21
CA ASN A 577 -7.63 36.72 -0.68
C ASN A 577 -8.64 37.81 -0.25
N ALA A 578 -8.64 38.97 -0.91
CA ALA A 578 -9.71 39.94 -0.76
C ALA A 578 -10.95 39.45 -1.53
N PRO A 579 -12.19 39.83 -1.14
CA PRO A 579 -13.38 39.33 -1.80
C PRO A 579 -13.42 39.65 -3.28
N GLY A 580 -13.90 38.69 -4.06
CA GLY A 580 -14.06 38.89 -5.49
C GLY A 580 -14.72 37.71 -6.20
N PRO A 581 -15.23 37.94 -7.42
CA PRO A 581 -16.05 36.97 -8.11
C PRO A 581 -15.28 35.68 -8.38
N GLN A 582 -15.90 34.54 -8.08
CA GLN A 582 -15.41 33.20 -8.41
C GLN A 582 -14.08 32.83 -7.75
N GLN A 583 -13.61 33.55 -6.74
CA GLN A 583 -12.30 33.27 -6.16
C GLN A 583 -12.34 32.05 -5.25
N ILE A 584 -11.49 31.06 -5.52
CA ILE A 584 -11.38 29.85 -4.69
C ILE A 584 -11.01 30.20 -3.25
N MET A 585 -10.04 31.09 -3.04
CA MET A 585 -9.50 31.48 -1.72
C MET A 585 -10.15 32.74 -1.14
N ASP A 586 -11.40 33.02 -1.51
CA ASP A 586 -12.16 34.14 -0.93
C ASP A 586 -12.37 33.94 0.59
N CYS A 587 -12.63 35.03 1.29
CA CYS A 587 -13.07 35.11 2.67
C CYS A 587 -14.38 34.34 2.78
N GLY A 588 -14.39 33.22 3.51
CA GLY A 588 -15.49 32.23 3.44
C GLY A 588 -16.91 32.80 3.54
N VAL A 589 -17.17 33.80 4.38
CA VAL A 589 -18.51 34.41 4.50
C VAL A 589 -18.91 35.29 3.31
N ASP A 590 -17.96 35.76 2.53
CA ASP A 590 -18.15 36.68 1.42
C ASP A 590 -18.36 35.97 0.08
N ARG A 591 -18.13 34.64 0.02
CA ARG A 591 -18.36 33.83 -1.19
C ARG A 591 -19.81 33.32 -1.24
N PRO A 592 -20.62 33.79 -2.21
CA PRO A 592 -22.06 33.56 -2.23
C PRO A 592 -22.43 32.09 -2.52
N PHE A 593 -23.58 31.63 -2.01
CA PHE A 593 -24.03 30.25 -2.20
C PHE A 593 -24.11 29.85 -3.68
N SER A 594 -24.66 30.73 -4.52
CA SER A 594 -24.83 30.49 -5.96
C SER A 594 -23.52 30.18 -6.69
N GLU A 595 -22.42 30.77 -6.23
CA GLU A 595 -21.08 30.55 -6.77
C GLU A 595 -20.46 29.26 -6.24
N ARG A 596 -20.63 28.96 -4.94
CA ARG A 596 -20.15 27.70 -4.33
C ARG A 596 -20.84 26.48 -4.94
N ALA A 597 -22.14 26.62 -5.23
CA ALA A 597 -22.98 25.59 -5.83
C ALA A 597 -22.91 25.55 -7.36
N GLU A 598 -22.28 26.54 -8.00
CA GLU A 598 -22.19 26.74 -9.46
C GLU A 598 -23.56 26.70 -10.16
N LEU A 599 -24.52 27.48 -9.63
CA LEU A 599 -25.88 27.51 -10.15
C LEU A 599 -25.99 28.30 -11.48
N GLU A 600 -25.01 29.16 -11.76
CA GLU A 600 -24.96 29.95 -13.00
C GLU A 600 -24.08 29.29 -14.07
N ALA A 601 -24.56 29.28 -15.31
CA ALA A 601 -23.83 28.68 -16.43
C ALA A 601 -22.48 29.39 -16.67
N GLY A 602 -21.38 28.63 -16.53
CA GLY A 602 -20.02 29.12 -16.78
C GLY A 602 -19.32 29.76 -15.58
N GLY A 603 -20.00 29.93 -14.44
CA GLY A 603 -19.45 30.51 -13.22
C GLY A 603 -18.83 29.48 -12.28
N HIS A 604 -17.74 28.84 -12.71
CA HIS A 604 -16.96 27.96 -11.83
C HIS A 604 -15.91 28.76 -11.07
N ALA A 605 -15.42 28.21 -9.97
CA ALA A 605 -14.37 28.85 -9.19
C ALA A 605 -13.05 28.87 -9.95
N VAL A 606 -12.27 29.93 -9.74
CA VAL A 606 -10.99 30.17 -10.39
C VAL A 606 -9.95 30.66 -9.38
N TRP A 607 -8.70 30.35 -9.67
CA TRP A 607 -7.55 30.96 -8.98
C TRP A 607 -7.37 32.40 -9.45
N THR A 608 -7.03 33.30 -8.54
CA THR A 608 -6.52 34.63 -8.94
C THR A 608 -5.26 34.48 -9.80
N PRO A 609 -4.95 35.44 -10.69
CA PRO A 609 -3.73 35.37 -11.50
C PRO A 609 -2.46 35.14 -10.68
N GLU A 610 -2.37 35.72 -9.49
CA GLU A 610 -1.23 35.58 -8.58
C GLU A 610 -1.14 34.18 -7.98
N ASN A 611 -2.26 33.62 -7.49
CA ASN A 611 -2.29 32.26 -6.95
C ASN A 611 -2.00 31.22 -8.06
N ARG A 612 -2.58 31.42 -9.25
CA ARG A 612 -2.35 30.56 -10.41
C ARG A 612 -0.88 30.54 -10.82
N ALA A 613 -0.26 31.71 -10.97
CA ALA A 613 1.15 31.83 -11.32
C ALA A 613 2.08 31.27 -10.23
N TYR A 614 1.64 31.27 -8.96
CA TYR A 614 2.36 30.59 -7.89
C TYR A 614 2.26 29.07 -8.01
N LEU A 615 1.07 28.51 -8.19
CA LEU A 615 0.86 27.06 -8.36
C LEU A 615 1.65 26.51 -9.56
N GLU A 616 1.61 27.20 -10.71
CA GLU A 616 2.36 26.81 -11.92
C GLU A 616 3.88 26.84 -11.70
N ARG A 617 4.37 27.61 -10.72
CA ARG A 617 5.78 27.68 -10.37
C ARG A 617 6.21 26.56 -9.42
N ILE A 618 5.37 26.20 -8.44
CA ILE A 618 5.71 25.18 -7.44
C ILE A 618 5.37 23.76 -7.89
N LEU A 619 4.43 23.61 -8.82
CA LEU A 619 3.95 22.35 -9.39
C LEU A 619 3.86 22.45 -10.93
N PRO A 620 4.99 22.68 -11.63
CA PRO A 620 5.01 22.78 -13.08
C PRO A 620 4.72 21.42 -13.74
N LEU A 621 4.06 21.44 -14.90
CA LEU A 621 3.81 20.23 -15.70
C LEU A 621 5.08 19.66 -16.36
N GLU A 622 6.05 20.53 -16.68
CA GLU A 622 7.29 20.20 -17.42
C GLU A 622 8.54 20.81 -16.78
#